data_AF-A0A9Q7ARS8-F1
#
_entry.id   AF-A0A9Q7ARS8-F1
#
_cell.length_a   1.000
_cell.length_b   1.000
_cell.length_c   1.000
_cell.angle_alpha   90.00
_cell.angle_beta   90.00
_cell.angle_gamma   90.00
#
_symmetry.space_group_name_H-M   'P 1'
#
loop_
_entity.id
_entity.type
_entity.pdbx_description
1 polymer ?
#
loop_
_entity_poly.entity_id
_entity_poly.type
_entity_poly.pdbx_seq_one_letter_code
_entity_poly.pdbx_strand_id
1 'polypeptide(L)'
;MILEFLSSGRLVPLPETMELSGLPSGAGEILVVLLPYGRALVGDLFCGYERWRFGKLGRFPWREISLYDESPQKLSAEGLGAILLPGGAVTRLRGLLLADVPPPGSHRETLKVLMPLLTVEACSLSGVARSLPVEDLLVGDGALQRGYWGVRLGLFRRDEEAVERQSLWLRRARHSFGDVQGVPLVWTSPSDVPVAPALEMLLSLGFGREQTSDFRSPDNPSIHRSQWGILLKQRLFAPSDEGIEMRLWAFFPVPLWENLRRRDGLTLVESLWAARGYLEAQEAEAFFRPYRSPWQRRGLAAAIGPDRHETL
;
A
#
# COMPACT_ATOMS: atom_id res chain seq x y z
N MET A 1 -13.15 22.02 -4.29
CA MET A 1 -14.01 21.64 -3.12
C MET A 1 -13.61 22.48 -1.91
N ILE A 2 -14.58 22.92 -1.11
CA ILE A 2 -14.34 23.69 0.13
C ILE A 2 -14.91 22.91 1.33
N LEU A 3 -14.13 22.78 2.40
CA LEU A 3 -14.50 22.11 3.65
C LEU A 3 -14.28 23.06 4.83
N GLU A 4 -15.04 22.87 5.90
CA GLU A 4 -14.80 23.48 7.21
C GLU A 4 -14.36 22.41 8.22
N PHE A 5 -13.30 22.69 8.97
CA PHE A 5 -12.85 21.87 10.09
C PHE A 5 -13.44 22.39 11.41
N LEU A 6 -14.36 21.60 11.97
CA LEU A 6 -15.03 21.94 13.21
C LEU A 6 -14.18 21.60 14.43
N SER A 7 -14.43 22.28 15.55
CA SER A 7 -13.81 22.00 16.86
C SER A 7 -14.03 20.56 17.34
N SER A 8 -15.10 19.89 16.86
CA SER A 8 -15.37 18.48 17.10
C SER A 8 -14.43 17.52 16.35
N GLY A 9 -13.48 18.02 15.57
CA GLY A 9 -12.59 17.22 14.71
C GLY A 9 -13.23 16.74 13.41
N ARG A 10 -14.43 17.24 13.07
CA ARG A 10 -15.19 16.82 11.87
C ARG A 10 -14.89 17.76 10.70
N LEU A 11 -14.86 17.17 9.50
CA LEU A 11 -14.80 17.89 8.22
C LEU A 11 -16.19 17.92 7.59
N VAL A 12 -16.69 19.12 7.30
CA VAL A 12 -18.01 19.36 6.70
C VAL A 12 -17.84 20.08 5.37
N PRO A 13 -18.48 19.62 4.29
CA PRO A 13 -18.44 20.32 3.01
C PRO A 13 -19.22 21.64 3.09
N LEU A 14 -18.64 22.67 2.48
CA LEU A 14 -19.28 23.97 2.29
C LEU A 14 -19.78 24.12 0.84
N PRO A 15 -20.73 25.04 0.59
CA PRO A 15 -21.23 25.29 -0.77
C PRO A 15 -20.11 25.64 -1.75
N GLU A 16 -20.13 25.04 -2.94
CA GLU A 16 -19.12 25.28 -3.99
C GLU A 16 -19.16 26.71 -4.56
N THR A 17 -20.30 27.40 -4.39
CA THR A 17 -20.50 28.80 -4.80
C THR A 17 -19.88 29.81 -3.84
N MET A 18 -19.21 29.35 -2.76
CA MET A 18 -18.58 30.24 -1.80
C MET A 18 -17.31 30.85 -2.39
N GLU A 19 -17.29 32.18 -2.52
CA GLU A 19 -16.10 32.91 -2.96
C GLU A 19 -15.10 33.06 -1.81
N LEU A 20 -13.86 32.59 -2.03
CA LEU A 20 -12.76 32.73 -1.07
C LEU A 20 -11.66 33.61 -1.66
N SER A 21 -11.48 34.80 -1.08
CA SER A 21 -10.39 35.72 -1.43
C SER A 21 -9.08 35.38 -0.71
N GLY A 22 -7.95 35.58 -1.37
CA GLY A 22 -6.62 35.51 -0.72
C GLY A 22 -6.05 34.09 -0.57
N LEU A 23 -6.50 33.16 -1.42
CA LEU A 23 -5.88 31.85 -1.61
C LEU A 23 -4.59 31.97 -2.43
N PRO A 24 -3.61 31.08 -2.24
CA PRO A 24 -2.42 31.09 -3.06
C PRO A 24 -2.78 30.70 -4.51
N SER A 25 -2.20 31.38 -5.50
CA SER A 25 -2.37 31.03 -6.90
C SER A 25 -1.92 29.58 -7.14
N GLY A 26 -2.75 28.81 -7.85
CA GLY A 26 -2.48 27.41 -8.19
C GLY A 26 -3.16 27.07 -9.51
N ALA A 27 -2.58 26.11 -10.24
CA ALA A 27 -3.19 25.55 -11.43
C ALA A 27 -3.97 24.30 -11.03
N GLY A 28 -5.29 24.27 -11.28
CA GLY A 28 -6.11 23.07 -11.16
C GLY A 28 -7.15 23.08 -10.04
N GLU A 29 -7.76 21.91 -9.81
CA GLU A 29 -8.76 21.70 -8.76
C GLU A 29 -8.10 21.76 -7.38
N ILE A 30 -8.63 22.64 -6.53
CA ILE A 30 -8.09 22.91 -5.21
C ILE A 30 -9.05 22.34 -4.17
N LEU A 31 -8.51 21.60 -3.20
CA LEU A 31 -9.20 21.26 -1.96
C LEU A 31 -8.85 22.30 -0.90
N VAL A 32 -9.83 23.09 -0.46
CA VAL A 32 -9.64 24.12 0.55
C VAL A 32 -10.30 23.67 1.85
N VAL A 33 -9.57 23.74 2.96
CA VAL A 33 -10.07 23.46 4.30
C VAL A 33 -9.95 24.71 5.14
N LEU A 34 -11.08 25.27 5.54
CA LEU A 34 -11.15 26.37 6.50
C LEU A 34 -10.87 25.83 7.90
N LEU A 35 -9.91 26.46 8.58
CA LEU A 35 -9.44 26.09 9.90
C LEU A 35 -9.72 27.23 10.90
N PRO A 36 -9.71 26.94 12.22
CA PRO A 36 -9.79 27.98 13.24
C PRO A 36 -8.76 29.11 13.06
N TYR A 37 -9.03 30.27 13.65
CA TYR A 37 -8.14 31.45 13.64
C TYR A 37 -7.94 32.09 12.25
N GLY A 38 -8.93 31.95 11.36
CA GLY A 38 -8.86 32.46 9.99
C GLY A 38 -7.71 31.84 9.19
N ARG A 39 -7.36 30.59 9.52
CA ARG A 39 -6.35 29.81 8.83
C ARG A 39 -7.02 28.92 7.78
N ALA A 40 -6.24 28.51 6.81
CA ALA A 40 -6.68 27.55 5.82
C ALA A 40 -5.56 26.58 5.48
N LEU A 41 -5.98 25.39 5.09
CA LEU A 41 -5.13 24.36 4.51
C LEU A 41 -5.61 24.14 3.07
N VAL A 42 -4.68 24.21 2.13
CA VAL A 42 -4.94 24.14 0.69
C VAL A 42 -4.17 22.95 0.14
N GLY A 43 -4.89 21.98 -0.38
CA GLY A 43 -4.36 20.81 -1.08
C GLY A 43 -4.52 20.99 -2.59
N ASP A 44 -3.45 20.73 -3.33
CA ASP A 44 -3.46 20.65 -4.79
C ASP A 44 -2.48 19.61 -5.30
N LEU A 45 -2.49 19.39 -6.62
CA LEU A 45 -1.57 18.49 -7.29
C LEU A 45 -0.50 19.31 -8.02
N PHE A 46 0.76 19.02 -7.73
CA PHE A 46 1.91 19.61 -8.39
C PHE A 46 2.76 18.51 -9.04
N CYS A 47 2.85 18.53 -10.36
CA CYS A 47 3.58 17.51 -11.13
C CYS A 47 3.16 16.06 -10.83
N GLY A 48 1.88 15.85 -10.51
CA GLY A 48 1.34 14.53 -10.13
C GLY A 48 1.55 14.13 -8.67
N TYR A 49 2.13 15.01 -7.85
CA TYR A 49 2.30 14.81 -6.41
C TYR A 49 1.34 15.70 -5.62
N GLU A 50 0.92 15.17 -4.48
CA GLU A 50 0.13 15.91 -3.50
C GLU A 50 0.98 17.02 -2.86
N ARG A 51 0.44 18.24 -2.84
CA ARG A 51 1.05 19.40 -2.20
C ARG A 51 0.06 20.05 -1.26
N TRP A 52 0.49 20.27 0.00
CA TRP A 52 -0.33 20.92 1.01
C TRP A 52 0.30 22.21 1.50
N ARG A 53 -0.49 23.28 1.54
CA ARG A 53 -0.07 24.61 1.98
C ARG A 53 -0.96 25.09 3.11
N PHE A 54 -0.34 25.51 4.21
CA PHE A 54 -1.00 26.05 5.40
C PHE A 54 -0.67 27.54 5.56
N GLY A 55 -1.68 28.36 5.80
CA GLY A 55 -1.49 29.80 5.94
C GLY A 55 -2.72 30.54 6.45
N LYS A 56 -2.60 31.87 6.50
CA LYS A 56 -3.71 32.77 6.82
C LYS A 56 -4.29 33.29 5.49
N LEU A 57 -5.61 33.26 5.36
CA LEU A 57 -6.28 33.81 4.17
C LEU A 57 -5.89 35.28 3.98
N GLY A 58 -5.52 35.65 2.75
CA GLY A 58 -5.13 37.01 2.39
C GLY A 58 -3.76 37.47 2.91
N ARG A 59 -2.99 36.61 3.57
CA ARG A 59 -1.64 36.95 4.07
C ARG A 59 -0.61 35.92 3.64
N PHE A 60 0.45 36.39 2.99
CA PHE A 60 1.63 35.61 2.65
C PHE A 60 2.74 35.78 3.71
N PRO A 61 3.66 34.81 3.86
CA PRO A 61 3.80 33.57 3.09
C PRO A 61 2.89 32.42 3.57
N TRP A 62 2.63 31.47 2.68
CA TRP A 62 2.04 30.17 3.01
C TRP A 62 3.15 29.14 3.17
N ARG A 63 3.03 28.27 4.17
CA ARG A 63 4.02 27.23 4.46
C ARG A 63 3.59 25.90 3.87
N GLU A 64 4.49 25.25 3.13
CA GLU A 64 4.26 23.88 2.67
C GLU A 64 4.38 22.89 3.83
N ILE A 65 3.48 21.90 3.86
CA ILE A 65 3.47 20.84 4.85
C ILE A 65 3.27 19.49 4.16
N SER A 66 3.63 18.42 4.85
CA SER A 66 3.33 17.05 4.42
C SER A 66 2.25 16.47 5.32
N LEU A 67 1.36 15.68 4.71
CA LEU A 67 0.33 14.93 5.40
C LEU A 67 0.57 13.44 5.18
N TYR A 68 0.41 12.64 6.23
CA TYR A 68 0.59 11.17 6.19
C TYR A 68 -0.65 10.51 6.77
N ASP A 69 -1.09 9.41 6.17
CA ASP A 69 -2.28 8.69 6.65
C ASP A 69 -2.13 8.27 8.10
N GLU A 70 -3.23 8.36 8.84
CA GLU A 70 -3.37 8.05 10.27
C GLU A 70 -2.42 8.82 11.20
N SER A 71 -1.61 9.74 10.65
CA SER A 71 -0.67 10.55 11.41
C SER A 71 -1.31 11.90 11.75
N PRO A 72 -1.54 12.22 13.03
CA PRO A 72 -2.13 13.50 13.40
C PRO A 72 -1.18 14.66 13.07
N GLN A 73 -1.72 15.75 12.54
CA GLN A 73 -0.95 16.92 12.13
C GLN A 73 -1.21 18.10 13.06
N LYS A 74 -0.14 18.62 13.68
CA LYS A 74 -0.18 19.80 14.54
C LYS A 74 0.22 21.06 13.76
N LEU A 75 -0.72 21.95 13.54
CA LEU A 75 -0.52 23.21 12.81
C LEU A 75 -0.45 24.38 13.80
N SER A 76 0.74 24.96 13.95
CA SER A 76 0.93 26.13 14.83
C SER A 76 0.33 27.39 14.20
N ALA A 77 -0.55 28.07 14.94
CA ALA A 77 -1.02 29.41 14.63
C ALA A 77 -0.33 30.40 15.57
N GLU A 78 0.55 31.24 15.01
CA GLU A 78 1.33 32.24 15.75
C GLU A 78 0.46 33.03 16.74
N GLY A 79 0.76 32.87 18.04
CA GLY A 79 0.09 33.58 19.13
C GLY A 79 -1.35 33.14 19.45
N LEU A 80 -1.90 32.16 18.73
CA LEU A 80 -3.32 31.73 18.86
C LEU A 80 -3.48 30.25 19.24
N GLY A 81 -2.37 29.52 19.37
CA GLY A 81 -2.35 28.12 19.77
C GLY A 81 -2.07 27.17 18.61
N ALA A 82 -2.34 25.88 18.82
CA ALA A 82 -2.14 24.84 17.81
C ALA A 82 -3.48 24.25 17.37
N ILE A 83 -3.64 24.06 16.07
CA ILE A 83 -4.75 23.35 15.45
C ILE A 83 -4.30 21.90 15.29
N LEU A 84 -5.01 20.97 15.93
CA LEU A 84 -4.73 19.53 15.83
C LEU A 84 -5.68 18.91 14.82
N LEU A 85 -5.14 18.42 13.71
CA LEU A 85 -5.86 17.57 12.76
C LEU A 85 -5.67 16.10 13.19
N PRO A 86 -6.74 15.39 13.57
CA PRO A 86 -6.66 13.96 13.89
C PRO A 86 -6.20 13.13 12.68
N GLY A 87 -5.56 11.99 12.92
CA GLY A 87 -5.08 11.08 11.86
C GLY A 87 -6.16 10.71 10.84
N GLY A 88 -7.35 10.30 11.30
CA GLY A 88 -8.46 9.99 10.40
C GLY A 88 -8.98 11.20 9.58
N ALA A 89 -8.84 12.43 10.10
CA ALA A 89 -9.16 13.63 9.32
C ALA A 89 -8.10 13.86 8.22
N VAL A 90 -6.82 13.64 8.55
CA VAL A 90 -5.72 13.69 7.58
C VAL A 90 -5.94 12.67 6.46
N THR A 91 -6.17 11.39 6.80
CA THR A 91 -6.47 10.33 5.83
C THR A 91 -7.64 10.70 4.92
N ARG A 92 -8.72 11.27 5.48
CA ARG A 92 -9.89 11.71 4.71
C ARG A 92 -9.57 12.85 3.74
N LEU A 93 -8.76 13.84 4.16
CA LEU A 93 -8.36 14.96 3.30
C LEU A 93 -7.53 14.49 2.11
N ARG A 94 -6.55 13.61 2.35
CA ARG A 94 -5.73 13.02 1.30
C ARG A 94 -6.58 12.20 0.32
N GLY A 95 -7.51 11.39 0.86
CA GLY A 95 -8.48 10.65 0.06
C GLY A 95 -9.34 11.54 -0.83
N LEU A 96 -9.84 12.67 -0.33
CA LEU A 96 -10.63 13.62 -1.12
C LEU A 96 -9.81 14.29 -2.23
N LEU A 97 -8.55 14.62 -1.98
CA LEU A 97 -7.68 15.23 -2.98
C LEU A 97 -7.29 14.23 -4.10
N LEU A 98 -7.13 12.96 -3.76
CA LEU A 98 -6.62 11.92 -4.67
C LEU A 98 -7.72 11.09 -5.35
N ALA A 99 -8.98 11.21 -4.92
CA ALA A 99 -10.10 10.38 -5.36
C ALA A 99 -10.32 10.36 -6.88
N ASP A 100 -10.03 11.45 -7.59
CA ASP A 100 -10.18 11.55 -9.05
C ASP A 100 -8.85 11.45 -9.81
N VAL A 101 -7.75 11.33 -9.07
CA VAL A 101 -6.40 11.27 -9.61
C VAL A 101 -6.08 9.84 -10.02
N PRO A 102 -5.64 9.60 -11.27
CA PRO A 102 -5.17 8.29 -11.66
C PRO A 102 -3.92 7.93 -10.81
N PRO A 103 -3.80 6.69 -10.31
CA PRO A 103 -2.65 6.27 -9.53
C PRO A 103 -1.35 6.38 -10.34
N PRO A 104 -0.20 6.70 -9.72
CA PRO A 104 1.08 6.69 -10.42
C PRO A 104 1.42 5.31 -11.02
N GLY A 105 2.32 5.30 -12.01
CA GLY A 105 2.69 4.11 -12.77
C GLY A 105 1.78 3.81 -13.97
N SER A 106 2.20 2.88 -14.83
CA SER A 106 1.48 2.54 -16.06
C SER A 106 0.53 1.36 -15.87
N HIS A 107 -0.77 1.60 -16.09
CA HIS A 107 -1.77 0.53 -16.11
C HIS A 107 -1.44 -0.54 -17.16
N ARG A 108 -1.04 -0.12 -18.38
CA ARG A 108 -0.72 -1.03 -19.48
C ARG A 108 0.46 -1.95 -19.16
N GLU A 109 1.54 -1.41 -18.60
CA GLU A 109 2.72 -2.22 -18.26
C GLU A 109 2.43 -3.15 -17.08
N THR A 110 1.61 -2.72 -16.12
CA THR A 110 1.13 -3.58 -15.03
C THR A 110 0.36 -4.79 -15.57
N LEU A 111 -0.57 -4.56 -16.51
CA LEU A 111 -1.32 -5.66 -17.11
C LEU A 111 -0.45 -6.63 -17.90
N LYS A 112 0.60 -6.17 -18.61
CA LYS A 112 1.53 -7.07 -19.30
C LYS A 112 2.20 -8.08 -18.38
N VAL A 113 2.48 -7.71 -17.13
CA VAL A 113 3.07 -8.62 -16.13
C VAL A 113 2.02 -9.57 -15.57
N LEU A 114 0.81 -9.08 -15.28
CA LEU A 114 -0.25 -9.90 -14.68
C LEU A 114 -0.89 -10.89 -15.65
N MET A 115 -1.09 -10.49 -16.92
CA MET A 115 -1.85 -11.29 -17.89
C MET A 115 -1.29 -12.71 -18.06
N PRO A 116 0.04 -12.94 -18.18
CA PRO A 116 0.60 -14.28 -18.19
C PRO A 116 0.23 -15.11 -16.95
N LEU A 117 0.20 -14.48 -15.77
CA LEU A 117 -0.13 -15.13 -14.50
C LEU A 117 -1.61 -15.55 -14.45
N LEU A 118 -2.49 -14.77 -15.08
CA LEU A 118 -3.93 -15.07 -15.23
C LEU A 118 -4.19 -16.18 -16.25
N THR A 119 -3.43 -16.19 -17.36
CA THR A 119 -3.65 -17.17 -18.44
C THR A 119 -3.26 -18.60 -18.09
N VAL A 120 -2.35 -18.81 -17.14
CA VAL A 120 -1.98 -20.16 -16.67
C VAL A 120 -3.16 -20.83 -15.96
N GLU A 121 -3.99 -20.08 -15.25
CA GLU A 121 -5.21 -20.59 -14.60
C GLU A 121 -6.42 -20.60 -15.55
N ALA A 122 -6.55 -19.59 -16.42
CA ALA A 122 -7.65 -19.49 -17.39
C ALA A 122 -7.58 -20.54 -18.51
N CYS A 123 -6.44 -21.23 -18.70
CA CYS A 123 -6.37 -22.42 -19.54
C CYS A 123 -6.92 -23.68 -18.85
N SER A 124 -7.06 -23.68 -17.52
CA SER A 124 -7.65 -24.78 -16.74
C SER A 124 -9.15 -24.60 -16.48
N LEU A 125 -9.64 -23.37 -16.52
CA LEU A 125 -11.06 -23.05 -16.42
C LEU A 125 -11.64 -22.84 -17.83
N SER A 126 -12.75 -23.51 -18.13
CA SER A 126 -13.43 -23.54 -19.43
C SER A 126 -13.46 -22.20 -20.17
N GLY A 127 -13.52 -22.23 -21.52
CA GLY A 127 -13.35 -21.11 -22.47
C GLY A 127 -14.20 -19.84 -22.31
N VAL A 128 -14.98 -19.71 -21.25
CA VAL A 128 -15.71 -18.50 -20.83
C VAL A 128 -14.77 -17.41 -20.28
N ALA A 129 -13.65 -17.77 -19.64
CA ALA A 129 -12.70 -16.79 -19.09
C ALA A 129 -11.95 -15.98 -20.17
N ARG A 130 -11.94 -16.43 -21.42
CA ARG A 130 -11.23 -15.77 -22.53
C ARG A 130 -11.89 -14.49 -23.04
N SER A 131 -13.15 -14.22 -22.69
CA SER A 131 -13.89 -13.04 -23.17
C SER A 131 -14.19 -11.99 -22.10
N LEU A 132 -13.83 -12.24 -20.83
CA LEU A 132 -14.03 -11.25 -19.78
C LEU A 132 -12.94 -10.18 -19.85
N PRO A 133 -13.30 -8.89 -19.85
CA PRO A 133 -12.36 -7.80 -19.66
C PRO A 133 -11.51 -8.03 -18.40
N VAL A 134 -10.22 -7.70 -18.47
CA VAL A 134 -9.25 -7.95 -17.41
C VAL A 134 -9.66 -7.25 -16.10
N GLU A 135 -10.31 -6.10 -16.22
CA GLU A 135 -10.84 -5.35 -15.09
C GLU A 135 -11.92 -6.12 -14.32
N ASP A 136 -12.75 -6.90 -15.02
CA ASP A 136 -13.82 -7.68 -14.38
C ASP A 136 -13.22 -8.90 -13.64
N LEU A 137 -12.12 -9.47 -14.15
CA LEU A 137 -11.32 -10.47 -13.44
C LEU A 137 -10.68 -9.89 -12.18
N LEU A 138 -10.16 -8.66 -12.25
CA LEU A 138 -9.63 -7.96 -11.08
C LEU A 138 -10.74 -7.73 -10.06
N VAL A 139 -11.91 -7.22 -10.46
CA VAL A 139 -13.03 -6.96 -9.53
C VAL A 139 -13.47 -8.24 -8.79
N GLY A 140 -13.46 -9.40 -9.45
CA GLY A 140 -13.88 -10.67 -8.87
C GLY A 140 -12.89 -11.33 -7.90
N ASP A 141 -11.62 -10.92 -7.86
CA ASP A 141 -10.59 -11.57 -7.03
C ASP A 141 -9.73 -10.56 -6.26
N GLY A 142 -9.90 -10.52 -4.93
CA GLY A 142 -9.16 -9.61 -4.05
C GLY A 142 -7.65 -9.84 -4.00
N ALA A 143 -7.17 -11.07 -4.24
CA ALA A 143 -5.74 -11.35 -4.33
C ALA A 143 -5.15 -10.79 -5.63
N LEU A 144 -5.89 -10.85 -6.74
CA LEU A 144 -5.49 -10.19 -8.00
C LEU A 144 -5.49 -8.67 -7.90
N GLN A 145 -6.48 -8.07 -7.23
CA GLN A 145 -6.47 -6.61 -7.01
C GLN A 145 -5.25 -6.19 -6.21
N ARG A 146 -4.94 -6.93 -5.14
CA ARG A 146 -3.76 -6.69 -4.32
C ARG A 146 -2.49 -6.87 -5.15
N GLY A 147 -2.40 -7.96 -5.91
CA GLY A 147 -1.31 -8.22 -6.85
C GLY A 147 -1.13 -7.12 -7.90
N TYR A 148 -2.22 -6.59 -8.42
CA TYR A 148 -2.22 -5.48 -9.35
C TYR A 148 -1.55 -4.25 -8.74
N TRP A 149 -1.93 -3.90 -7.51
CA TRP A 149 -1.33 -2.77 -6.82
C TRP A 149 0.14 -3.00 -6.51
N GLY A 150 0.50 -4.21 -6.05
CA GLY A 150 1.89 -4.61 -5.83
C GLY A 150 2.76 -4.40 -7.07
N VAL A 151 2.37 -5.02 -8.18
CA VAL A 151 3.12 -4.96 -9.44
C VAL A 151 3.20 -3.53 -9.95
N ARG A 152 2.10 -2.76 -9.87
CA ARG A 152 2.11 -1.37 -10.30
C ARG A 152 3.09 -0.52 -9.48
N LEU A 153 3.14 -0.72 -8.16
CA LEU A 153 4.06 0.01 -7.30
C LEU A 153 5.51 -0.40 -7.58
N GLY A 154 5.78 -1.69 -7.75
CA GLY A 154 7.11 -2.21 -8.09
C GLY A 154 7.63 -1.61 -9.41
N LEU A 155 6.81 -1.63 -10.46
CA LEU A 155 7.15 -1.02 -11.76
C LEU A 155 7.35 0.50 -11.65
N PHE A 156 6.50 1.19 -10.89
CA PHE A 156 6.63 2.64 -10.67
C PHE A 156 7.94 3.00 -9.95
N ARG A 157 8.36 2.18 -8.98
CA ARG A 157 9.61 2.34 -8.24
C ARG A 157 10.84 1.77 -8.96
N ARG A 158 10.66 1.07 -10.09
CA ARG A 158 11.70 0.30 -10.80
C ARG A 158 12.35 -0.77 -9.90
N ASP A 159 11.55 -1.37 -9.04
CA ASP A 159 11.97 -2.48 -8.17
C ASP A 159 11.58 -3.81 -8.84
N GLU A 160 12.49 -4.33 -9.66
CA GLU A 160 12.28 -5.57 -10.42
C GLU A 160 12.14 -6.78 -9.49
N GLU A 161 12.92 -6.85 -8.41
CA GLU A 161 12.83 -7.97 -7.46
C GLU A 161 11.47 -8.00 -6.74
N ALA A 162 10.90 -6.85 -6.39
CA ALA A 162 9.54 -6.79 -5.83
C ALA A 162 8.52 -7.35 -6.83
N VAL A 163 8.63 -6.98 -8.11
CA VAL A 163 7.75 -7.50 -9.16
C VAL A 163 7.90 -9.02 -9.31
N GLU A 164 9.12 -9.56 -9.22
CA GLU A 164 9.36 -11.01 -9.24
C GLU A 164 8.74 -11.73 -8.05
N ARG A 165 8.93 -11.21 -6.83
CA ARG A 165 8.33 -11.77 -5.60
C ARG A 165 6.81 -11.77 -5.65
N GLN A 166 6.22 -10.66 -6.09
CA GLN A 166 4.76 -10.53 -6.27
C GLN A 166 4.25 -11.50 -7.35
N SER A 167 4.99 -11.64 -8.46
CA SER A 167 4.65 -12.59 -9.53
C SER A 167 4.75 -14.04 -9.05
N LEU A 168 5.75 -14.38 -8.25
CA LEU A 168 5.89 -15.70 -7.64
C LEU A 168 4.69 -15.99 -6.72
N TRP A 169 4.35 -15.05 -5.84
CA TRP A 169 3.19 -15.17 -4.97
C TRP A 169 1.91 -15.41 -5.78
N LEU A 170 1.61 -14.56 -6.77
CA LEU A 170 0.41 -14.70 -7.59
C LEU A 170 0.37 -16.01 -8.37
N ARG A 171 1.51 -16.49 -8.87
CA ARG A 171 1.58 -17.72 -9.67
C ARG A 171 1.44 -18.99 -8.85
N ARG A 172 1.97 -19.00 -7.63
CA ARG A 172 2.17 -20.23 -6.85
C ARG A 172 1.34 -20.32 -5.58
N ALA A 173 0.97 -19.17 -5.01
CA ALA A 173 0.42 -19.08 -3.66
C ALA A 173 -0.66 -18.01 -3.49
N ARG A 174 -1.31 -17.59 -4.59
CA ARG A 174 -2.38 -16.56 -4.59
C ARG A 174 -3.45 -16.83 -3.54
N HIS A 175 -3.89 -18.08 -3.45
CA HIS A 175 -4.95 -18.51 -2.54
C HIS A 175 -4.43 -18.93 -1.16
N SER A 176 -3.12 -18.86 -0.88
CA SER A 176 -2.57 -19.31 0.41
C SER A 176 -2.76 -18.32 1.54
N PHE A 177 -2.88 -17.04 1.20
CA PHE A 177 -2.94 -15.95 2.18
C PHE A 177 -4.37 -15.44 2.46
N GLY A 178 -5.35 -15.80 1.62
CA GLY A 178 -6.75 -15.38 1.77
C GLY A 178 -7.61 -16.31 2.64
N ASP A 179 -7.25 -17.59 2.72
CA ASP A 179 -8.12 -18.65 3.27
C ASP A 179 -7.88 -18.95 4.77
N VAL A 180 -6.94 -18.27 5.42
CA VAL A 180 -6.43 -18.66 6.75
C VAL A 180 -6.32 -17.50 7.72
N GLN A 181 -6.50 -17.81 9.01
CA GLN A 181 -6.25 -16.85 10.08
C GLN A 181 -4.75 -16.60 10.24
N GLY A 182 -4.32 -15.40 9.88
CA GLY A 182 -3.00 -14.86 10.16
C GLY A 182 -2.19 -14.51 8.92
N VAL A 183 -1.59 -13.31 8.95
CA VAL A 183 -0.63 -12.85 7.95
C VAL A 183 0.78 -13.27 8.36
N PRO A 184 1.70 -13.53 7.40
CA PRO A 184 3.09 -13.72 7.74
C PRO A 184 3.66 -12.42 8.33
N LEU A 185 4.68 -12.53 9.17
CA LEU A 185 5.45 -11.39 9.64
C LEU A 185 6.87 -11.52 9.10
N VAL A 186 7.42 -10.43 8.54
CA VAL A 186 8.77 -10.42 7.97
C VAL A 186 9.55 -9.25 8.54
N TRP A 187 10.79 -9.50 8.92
CA TRP A 187 11.73 -8.50 9.40
C TRP A 187 13.06 -8.65 8.68
N THR A 188 13.75 -7.53 8.47
CA THR A 188 15.09 -7.49 7.88
C THR A 188 15.99 -6.60 8.73
N SER A 189 17.27 -6.96 8.83
CA SER A 189 18.27 -6.22 9.60
C SER A 189 19.67 -6.53 9.06
N PRO A 190 20.60 -5.56 9.05
CA PRO A 190 22.01 -5.86 8.81
C PRO A 190 22.67 -6.56 10.01
N SER A 191 22.05 -6.54 11.19
CA SER A 191 22.54 -7.20 12.41
C SER A 191 22.08 -8.67 12.47
N ASP A 192 22.82 -9.52 13.18
CA ASP A 192 22.41 -10.89 13.52
C ASP A 192 21.24 -10.95 14.52
N VAL A 193 20.81 -9.81 15.06
CA VAL A 193 19.70 -9.71 16.00
C VAL A 193 18.59 -8.84 15.41
N PRO A 194 17.30 -9.24 15.55
CA PRO A 194 16.18 -8.37 15.20
C PRO A 194 16.19 -7.09 16.04
N VAL A 195 15.59 -6.02 15.51
CA VAL A 195 15.30 -4.81 16.30
C VAL A 195 14.41 -5.14 17.51
N ALA A 196 14.51 -4.36 18.59
CA ALA A 196 13.84 -4.67 19.86
C ALA A 196 12.35 -5.03 19.74
N PRO A 197 11.50 -4.29 18.98
CA PRO A 197 10.09 -4.66 18.83
C PRO A 197 9.88 -6.01 18.11
N ALA A 198 10.72 -6.32 17.12
CA ALA A 198 10.68 -7.59 16.41
C ALA A 198 11.15 -8.74 17.30
N LEU A 199 12.18 -8.51 18.11
CA LEU A 199 12.67 -9.50 19.06
C LEU A 199 11.61 -9.80 20.13
N GLU A 200 10.99 -8.78 20.73
CA GLU A 200 9.92 -8.94 21.71
C GLU A 200 8.74 -9.75 21.15
N MET A 201 8.36 -9.49 19.90
CA MET A 201 7.33 -10.26 19.19
C MET A 201 7.76 -11.72 18.99
N LEU A 202 8.99 -11.99 18.56
CA LEU A 202 9.46 -13.36 18.37
C LEU A 202 9.53 -14.14 19.69
N LEU A 203 9.94 -13.49 20.78
CA LEU A 203 9.94 -14.09 22.11
C LEU A 203 8.52 -14.41 22.59
N SER A 204 7.54 -13.52 22.34
CA SER A 204 6.14 -13.76 22.70
C SER A 204 5.50 -14.89 21.88
N LEU A 205 5.98 -15.12 20.66
CA LEU A 205 5.65 -16.27 19.80
C LEU A 205 6.37 -17.57 20.21
N GLY A 206 7.09 -17.57 21.35
CA GLY A 206 7.70 -18.75 21.94
C GLY A 206 9.05 -19.16 21.36
N PHE A 207 9.69 -18.30 20.56
CA PHE A 207 11.04 -18.55 20.08
C PHE A 207 12.08 -18.11 21.13
N GLY A 208 13.08 -18.95 21.38
CA GLY A 208 14.17 -18.62 22.30
C GLY A 208 15.13 -17.59 21.70
N ARG A 209 15.86 -16.84 22.55
CA ARG A 209 16.85 -15.84 22.09
C ARG A 209 17.89 -16.45 21.14
N GLU A 210 18.41 -17.63 21.47
CA GLU A 210 19.37 -18.34 20.62
C GLU A 210 18.78 -18.67 19.24
N GLN A 211 17.53 -19.13 19.19
CA GLN A 211 16.82 -19.41 17.93
C GLN A 211 16.62 -18.14 17.10
N THR A 212 16.45 -16.97 17.74
CA THR A 212 16.26 -15.70 17.02
C THR A 212 17.57 -15.10 16.51
N SER A 213 18.69 -15.23 17.24
CA SER A 213 19.94 -14.54 16.91
C SER A 213 20.98 -15.41 16.19
N ASP A 214 20.82 -16.74 16.20
CA ASP A 214 21.85 -17.62 15.65
C ASP A 214 21.75 -17.81 14.13
N PHE A 215 22.47 -17.01 13.35
CA PHE A 215 22.64 -17.21 11.90
C PHE A 215 23.82 -18.13 11.54
N ARG A 216 24.51 -18.71 12.54
CA ARG A 216 25.70 -19.55 12.33
C ARG A 216 25.39 -20.98 11.92
N SER A 217 24.10 -21.34 11.84
CA SER A 217 23.68 -22.62 11.27
C SER A 217 24.25 -22.76 9.84
N PRO A 218 24.82 -23.93 9.50
CA PRO A 218 25.28 -24.18 8.13
C PRO A 218 24.13 -24.15 7.12
N ASP A 219 22.89 -24.41 7.58
CA ASP A 219 21.70 -24.37 6.74
C ASP A 219 21.24 -22.92 6.54
N ASN A 220 21.15 -22.51 5.28
CA ASN A 220 20.61 -21.22 4.87
C ASN A 220 19.69 -21.41 3.65
N PRO A 221 18.35 -21.29 3.79
CA PRO A 221 17.61 -20.86 4.99
C PRO A 221 17.50 -21.94 6.09
N SER A 222 17.30 -21.51 7.34
CA SER A 222 17.08 -22.38 8.51
C SER A 222 15.68 -22.19 9.11
N ILE A 223 15.19 -23.19 9.86
CA ILE A 223 13.83 -23.22 10.41
C ILE A 223 13.82 -23.54 11.90
N HIS A 224 13.00 -22.81 12.65
CA HIS A 224 12.67 -23.08 14.06
C HIS A 224 11.16 -23.21 14.21
N ARG A 225 10.70 -24.10 15.09
CA ARG A 225 9.26 -24.34 15.33
C ARG A 225 8.86 -23.86 16.70
N SER A 226 7.66 -23.29 16.79
CA SER A 226 6.97 -23.05 18.06
C SER A 226 5.55 -23.61 17.99
N GLN A 227 4.81 -23.53 19.10
CA GLN A 227 3.39 -23.91 19.13
C GLN A 227 2.51 -23.00 18.26
N TRP A 228 2.98 -21.79 17.94
CA TRP A 228 2.21 -20.79 17.18
C TRP A 228 2.54 -20.81 15.69
N GLY A 229 3.68 -21.37 15.29
CA GLY A 229 4.09 -21.35 13.90
C GLY A 229 5.55 -21.69 13.67
N ILE A 230 6.04 -21.21 12.53
CA ILE A 230 7.36 -21.51 11.99
C ILE A 230 8.14 -20.21 11.82
N LEU A 231 9.34 -20.15 12.39
CA LEU A 231 10.30 -19.08 12.13
C LEU A 231 11.30 -19.56 11.09
N LEU A 232 11.33 -18.92 9.94
CA LEU A 232 12.31 -19.11 8.88
C LEU A 232 13.33 -17.98 8.93
N LYS A 233 14.62 -18.31 8.86
CA LYS A 233 15.71 -17.35 8.81
C LYS A 233 16.51 -17.51 7.54
N GLN A 234 16.89 -16.40 6.91
CA GLN A 234 17.71 -16.40 5.71
C GLN A 234 18.76 -15.29 5.75
N ARG A 235 19.98 -15.61 5.32
CA ARG A 235 21.01 -14.63 4.97
C ARG A 235 20.84 -14.23 3.51
N LEU A 236 20.71 -12.93 3.26
CA LEU A 236 20.60 -12.30 1.96
C LEU A 236 21.92 -11.62 1.65
N PHE A 237 22.50 -11.90 0.48
CA PHE A 237 23.69 -11.23 0.00
C PHE A 237 23.27 -10.10 -0.94
N ALA A 238 23.69 -8.87 -0.64
CA ALA A 238 23.50 -7.76 -1.57
C ALA A 238 24.36 -7.99 -2.82
N PRO A 239 23.86 -7.67 -4.02
CA PRO A 239 24.60 -7.87 -5.28
C PRO A 239 25.75 -6.87 -5.50
N SER A 240 26.00 -5.90 -4.60
CA SER A 240 27.08 -4.91 -4.74
C SER A 240 28.37 -5.30 -4.04
N ASP A 241 29.51 -4.83 -4.56
CA ASP A 241 30.88 -5.14 -4.11
C ASP A 241 31.20 -4.74 -2.66
N GLU A 242 30.36 -3.92 -2.01
CA GLU A 242 30.46 -3.55 -0.58
C GLU A 242 29.57 -4.43 0.33
N GLY A 243 29.05 -5.53 -0.23
CA GLY A 243 27.99 -6.41 0.25
C GLY A 243 27.69 -6.42 1.75
N ILE A 244 26.80 -5.52 2.17
CA ILE A 244 26.17 -5.63 3.49
C ILE A 244 25.25 -6.85 3.45
N GLU A 245 25.66 -7.91 4.13
CA GLU A 245 24.84 -9.10 4.30
C GLU A 245 23.62 -8.74 5.18
N MET A 246 22.43 -8.95 4.64
CA MET A 246 21.17 -8.69 5.33
C MET A 246 20.62 -9.99 5.91
N ARG A 247 20.14 -9.92 7.14
CA ARG A 247 19.46 -11.02 7.83
C ARG A 247 17.98 -10.82 7.68
N LEU A 248 17.29 -11.93 7.42
CA LEU A 248 15.85 -11.96 7.33
C LEU A 248 15.29 -12.97 8.33
N TRP A 249 14.18 -12.57 8.95
CA TRP A 249 13.31 -13.43 9.76
C TRP A 249 11.91 -13.38 9.16
N ALA A 250 11.29 -14.54 8.99
CA ALA A 250 9.90 -14.65 8.60
C ALA A 250 9.17 -15.62 9.52
N PHE A 251 8.13 -15.14 10.18
CA PHE A 251 7.22 -15.97 10.94
C PHE A 251 5.98 -16.32 10.10
N PHE A 252 5.65 -17.60 10.07
CA PHE A 252 4.49 -18.16 9.42
C PHE A 252 3.59 -18.85 10.44
N PRO A 253 2.32 -18.42 10.58
CA PRO A 253 1.31 -19.20 11.29
C PRO A 253 1.22 -20.62 10.71
N VAL A 254 0.97 -21.63 11.56
CA VAL A 254 0.89 -23.04 11.13
C VAL A 254 -0.01 -23.26 9.91
N PRO A 255 -1.24 -22.72 9.84
CA PRO A 255 -2.12 -22.95 8.70
C PRO A 255 -1.54 -22.41 7.38
N LEU A 256 -0.93 -21.22 7.44
CA LEU A 256 -0.28 -20.62 6.27
C LEU A 256 0.93 -21.43 5.84
N TRP A 257 1.76 -21.86 6.79
CA TRP A 257 2.92 -22.70 6.49
C TRP A 257 2.54 -24.00 5.79
N GLU A 258 1.49 -24.65 6.26
CA GLU A 258 0.95 -25.89 5.68
C GLU A 258 0.43 -25.68 4.25
N ASN A 259 -0.28 -24.57 4.00
CA ASN A 259 -0.70 -24.21 2.65
C ASN A 259 0.51 -24.00 1.72
N LEU A 260 1.49 -23.20 2.13
CA LEU A 260 2.66 -22.90 1.28
C LEU A 260 3.50 -24.15 0.99
N ARG A 261 3.73 -25.00 2.01
CA ARG A 261 4.65 -26.14 1.90
C ARG A 261 4.00 -27.41 1.38
N ARG A 262 2.80 -27.76 1.84
CA ARG A 262 2.14 -29.02 1.46
C ARG A 262 1.20 -28.85 0.27
N ARG A 263 0.35 -27.82 0.28
CA ARG A 263 -0.61 -27.60 -0.81
C ARG A 263 0.07 -27.04 -2.05
N ASP A 264 0.83 -25.96 -1.88
CA ASP A 264 1.46 -25.24 -2.98
C ASP A 264 2.88 -25.76 -3.30
N GLY A 265 3.45 -26.62 -2.44
CA GLY A 265 4.73 -27.28 -2.68
C GLY A 265 5.94 -26.33 -2.79
N LEU A 266 5.85 -25.12 -2.24
CA LEU A 266 6.93 -24.13 -2.34
C LEU A 266 8.16 -24.56 -1.56
N THR A 267 9.36 -24.28 -2.08
CA THR A 267 10.63 -24.36 -1.35
C THR A 267 10.67 -23.36 -0.19
N LEU A 268 11.69 -23.44 0.68
CA LEU A 268 11.84 -22.50 1.81
C LEU A 268 12.04 -21.07 1.31
N VAL A 269 12.89 -20.90 0.30
CA VAL A 269 13.16 -19.60 -0.33
C VAL A 269 11.90 -19.09 -1.03
N GLU A 270 11.20 -19.94 -1.78
CA GLU A 270 9.96 -19.51 -2.44
C GLU A 270 8.86 -19.14 -1.45
N SER A 271 8.73 -19.86 -0.33
CA SER A 271 7.75 -19.55 0.72
C SER A 271 8.00 -18.16 1.30
N LEU A 272 9.27 -17.83 1.54
CA LEU A 272 9.69 -16.52 1.98
C LEU A 272 9.41 -15.44 0.93
N TRP A 273 9.82 -15.67 -0.31
CA TRP A 273 9.66 -14.72 -1.39
C TRP A 273 8.19 -14.44 -1.69
N ALA A 274 7.34 -15.47 -1.66
CA ALA A 274 5.90 -15.33 -1.81
C ALA A 274 5.28 -14.53 -0.67
N ALA A 275 5.68 -14.77 0.58
CA ALA A 275 5.20 -13.99 1.72
C ALA A 275 5.59 -12.51 1.63
N ARG A 276 6.83 -12.22 1.23
CA ARG A 276 7.27 -10.85 0.96
C ARG A 276 6.48 -10.21 -0.17
N GLY A 277 6.29 -10.92 -1.29
CA GLY A 277 5.50 -10.43 -2.42
C GLY A 277 4.05 -10.11 -2.02
N TYR A 278 3.43 -10.95 -1.19
CA TYR A 278 2.10 -10.70 -0.63
C TYR A 278 2.07 -9.43 0.26
N LEU A 279 3.01 -9.29 1.19
CA LEU A 279 3.08 -8.13 2.10
C LEU A 279 3.36 -6.83 1.33
N GLU A 280 4.30 -6.85 0.39
CA GLU A 280 4.61 -5.72 -0.49
C GLU A 280 3.39 -5.31 -1.33
N ALA A 281 2.60 -6.28 -1.81
CA ALA A 281 1.35 -6.02 -2.50
C ALA A 281 0.25 -5.46 -1.58
N GLN A 282 0.20 -5.90 -0.32
CA GLN A 282 -0.70 -5.35 0.69
C GLN A 282 -0.37 -3.89 1.04
N GLU A 283 0.92 -3.57 1.19
CA GLU A 283 1.40 -2.20 1.37
C GLU A 283 1.06 -1.34 0.15
N ALA A 284 1.23 -1.88 -1.06
CA ALA A 284 0.91 -1.18 -2.28
C ALA A 284 -0.58 -0.87 -2.42
N GLU A 285 -1.47 -1.80 -2.04
CA GLU A 285 -2.91 -1.55 -2.00
C GLU A 285 -3.24 -0.41 -1.03
N ALA A 286 -2.63 -0.39 0.16
CA ALA A 286 -2.81 0.70 1.11
C ALA A 286 -2.30 2.04 0.54
N PHE A 287 -1.15 2.03 -0.12
CA PHE A 287 -0.56 3.20 -0.78
C PHE A 287 -1.46 3.77 -1.89
N PHE A 288 -2.06 2.91 -2.71
CA PHE A 288 -2.92 3.33 -3.82
C PHE A 288 -4.40 3.53 -3.44
N ARG A 289 -4.82 3.12 -2.24
CA ARG A 289 -6.21 3.26 -1.74
C ARG A 289 -6.81 4.67 -1.93
N PRO A 290 -6.06 5.78 -1.73
CA PRO A 290 -6.61 7.12 -1.91
C PRO A 290 -6.88 7.51 -3.37
N TYR A 291 -6.26 6.82 -4.34
CA TYR A 291 -6.35 7.15 -5.76
C TYR A 291 -7.56 6.53 -6.43
N ARG A 292 -7.95 7.10 -7.58
CA ARG A 292 -9.01 6.52 -8.42
C ARG A 292 -8.59 5.15 -8.98
N SER A 293 -9.27 4.09 -8.59
CA SER A 293 -8.96 2.77 -9.16
C SER A 293 -9.30 2.70 -10.66
N PRO A 294 -8.51 1.99 -11.49
CA PRO A 294 -8.80 1.84 -12.92
C PRO A 294 -10.17 1.19 -13.21
N TRP A 295 -10.63 0.31 -12.32
CA TRP A 295 -11.88 -0.44 -12.49
C TRP A 295 -13.12 0.26 -11.92
N GLN A 296 -12.98 1.34 -11.12
CA GLN A 296 -14.13 2.14 -10.65
C GLN A 296 -14.91 2.82 -11.78
N ARG A 297 -14.31 3.03 -12.97
CA ARG A 297 -15.02 3.63 -14.13
C ARG A 297 -16.22 2.81 -14.60
N ARG A 298 -16.25 1.49 -14.37
CA ARG A 298 -17.35 0.64 -14.84
C ARG A 298 -18.51 0.50 -13.86
N GLY A 299 -18.34 0.79 -12.58
CA GLY A 299 -19.47 0.84 -11.64
C GLY A 299 -20.48 1.94 -12.00
N LEU A 300 -19.99 3.07 -12.53
CA LEU A 300 -20.82 4.16 -13.03
C LEU A 300 -21.29 3.96 -14.49
N ALA A 301 -20.44 3.41 -15.36
CA ALA A 301 -20.82 3.11 -16.75
C ALA A 301 -21.73 1.85 -16.90
N ALA A 302 -21.85 1.01 -15.87
CA ALA A 302 -22.85 -0.05 -15.81
C ALA A 302 -24.18 0.46 -15.21
N ALA A 303 -24.14 1.55 -14.43
CA ALA A 303 -25.34 2.21 -13.88
C ALA A 303 -25.94 3.24 -14.84
N ILE A 304 -25.15 3.75 -15.78
CA ILE A 304 -25.56 4.65 -16.86
C ILE A 304 -25.27 3.88 -18.15
N GLY A 305 -26.31 3.34 -18.79
CA GLY A 305 -26.22 2.41 -19.92
C GLY A 305 -25.29 2.81 -21.08
N PRO A 306 -25.04 1.91 -22.04
CA PRO A 306 -23.86 1.87 -22.90
C PRO A 306 -23.68 3.01 -23.94
N ASP A 307 -24.43 4.10 -23.88
CA ASP A 307 -24.59 5.00 -25.03
C ASP A 307 -23.75 6.30 -25.02
N ARG A 308 -22.78 6.48 -24.12
CA ARG A 308 -22.01 7.75 -24.13
C ARG A 308 -20.55 7.60 -23.77
N HIS A 309 -19.74 7.03 -24.66
CA HIS A 309 -18.31 7.37 -24.78
C HIS A 309 -17.75 7.04 -26.17
N GLU A 310 -18.18 7.79 -27.19
CA GLU A 310 -17.33 8.07 -28.36
C GLU A 310 -17.46 9.55 -28.70
N THR A 311 -16.47 10.35 -28.25
CA THR A 311 -15.95 11.63 -28.76
C THR A 311 -15.53 12.53 -27.60
N LEU A 312 -14.22 12.57 -27.36
CA LEU A 312 -13.37 13.75 -27.10
C LEU A 312 -11.96 13.29 -26.71
#